data_AF-A0A1Z9QG77-F1
#
_entry.id   AF-A0A1Z9QG77-F1
#
_cell.length_a   1.000
_cell.length_b   1.000
_cell.length_c   1.000
_cell.angle_alpha   90.00
_cell.angle_beta   90.00
_cell.angle_gamma   90.00
#
_symmetry.space_group_name_H-M   'P 1'
#
loop_
_entity.id
_entity.type
_entity.pdbx_description
1 polymer ?
#
loop_
_entity_poly.entity_id
_entity_poly.type
_entity_poly.pdbx_seq_one_letter_code
_entity_poly.pdbx_strand_id
1 'polypeptide(L)'
;MVIDSKDNMPLEHLQSCPLIHVTRDPRGILGSMLESHRSTHPLSRREHDPWGKIARNRAALRTRDDDDGYRWLFEHSDYLPRVIEQMVMIEQTAHPADRIDLRDIAIDPPDSIRRLVLPLGVPESDVDELAERFAFSKSRNSKGHHRRGDPEFWREELPTDVLRSFQERWGRPLELLGYPACD
;
A
#
# COMPACT_ATOMS: atom_id res chain seq x y z
N MET A 1 -19.14 -19.70 -2.13
CA MET A 1 -19.47 -18.85 -3.29
C MET A 1 -18.22 -18.79 -4.16
N VAL A 2 -18.25 -19.46 -5.31
CA VAL A 2 -17.09 -19.66 -6.18
C VAL A 2 -16.81 -18.34 -6.90
N ILE A 3 -15.61 -17.80 -6.73
CA ILE A 3 -15.10 -16.67 -7.50
C ILE A 3 -14.98 -17.17 -8.95
N ASP A 4 -15.67 -16.51 -9.88
CA ASP A 4 -15.69 -16.88 -11.30
C ASP A 4 -14.27 -16.82 -11.86
N SER A 5 -13.76 -17.96 -12.31
CA SER A 5 -12.35 -18.17 -12.68
C SER A 5 -11.96 -17.55 -14.03
N LYS A 6 -12.89 -16.84 -14.68
CA LYS A 6 -12.70 -16.29 -16.04
C LYS A 6 -11.86 -15.02 -16.09
N ASP A 7 -11.70 -14.31 -14.96
CA ASP A 7 -10.90 -13.08 -14.88
C ASP A 7 -9.51 -13.29 -14.27
N ASN A 8 -9.17 -14.52 -13.88
CA ASN A 8 -7.85 -14.83 -13.34
C ASN A 8 -6.91 -15.26 -14.46
N MET A 9 -5.76 -14.59 -14.57
CA MET A 9 -4.70 -15.06 -15.48
C MET A 9 -4.33 -16.51 -15.14
N PRO A 10 -4.13 -17.40 -16.14
CA PRO A 10 -3.73 -18.77 -15.89
C PRO A 10 -2.50 -18.84 -14.98
N LEU A 11 -2.46 -19.80 -14.07
CA LEU A 11 -1.35 -19.91 -13.10
C LEU A 11 0.01 -20.03 -13.81
N GLU A 12 0.08 -20.79 -14.91
CA GLU A 12 1.28 -20.92 -15.75
C GLU A 12 1.71 -19.58 -16.35
N HIS A 13 0.76 -18.71 -16.69
CA HIS A 13 1.04 -17.37 -17.18
C HIS A 13 1.57 -16.46 -16.06
N LEU A 14 0.96 -16.50 -14.86
CA LEU A 14 1.47 -15.78 -13.70
C LEU A 14 2.88 -16.25 -13.30
N GLN A 15 3.16 -17.54 -13.42
CA GLN A 15 4.48 -18.13 -13.14
C GLN A 15 5.55 -17.77 -14.18
N SER A 16 5.16 -17.34 -15.38
CA SER A 16 6.09 -16.96 -16.44
C SER A 16 6.27 -15.44 -16.57
N CYS A 17 5.48 -14.65 -15.86
CA CYS A 17 5.60 -13.20 -15.83
C CYS A 17 6.50 -12.74 -14.67
N PRO A 18 7.43 -11.81 -14.91
CA PRO A 18 8.11 -11.10 -13.83
C PRO A 18 7.07 -10.42 -12.94
N LEU A 19 7.11 -10.70 -11.64
CA LEU A 19 6.26 -10.10 -10.62
C LEU A 19 7.12 -9.23 -9.73
N ILE A 20 6.71 -7.98 -9.54
CA ILE A 20 7.33 -7.07 -8.60
C ILE A 20 6.32 -6.79 -7.49
N HIS A 21 6.71 -7.10 -6.26
CA HIS A 21 5.92 -6.87 -5.07
C HIS A 21 6.29 -5.53 -4.43
N VAL A 22 5.33 -4.61 -4.39
CA VAL A 22 5.48 -3.33 -3.67
C VAL A 22 4.95 -3.50 -2.25
N THR A 23 5.79 -3.24 -1.27
CA THR A 23 5.48 -3.24 0.16
C THR A 23 5.52 -1.83 0.71
N ARG A 24 4.86 -1.61 1.85
CA ARG A 24 4.82 -0.33 2.56
C ARG A 24 4.49 -0.56 4.03
N ASP A 25 5.00 0.32 4.91
CA ASP A 25 4.65 0.28 6.33
C ASP A 25 3.12 0.18 6.53
N PRO A 26 2.61 -0.87 7.21
CA PRO A 26 1.19 -1.04 7.48
C PRO A 26 0.50 0.15 8.15
N ARG A 27 1.24 0.93 8.94
CA ARG A 27 0.74 2.17 9.56
C ARG A 27 0.50 3.24 8.49
N GLY A 28 1.43 3.38 7.54
CA GLY A 28 1.27 4.23 6.36
C GLY A 28 0.10 3.79 5.46
N ILE A 29 -0.16 2.48 5.38
CA ILE A 29 -1.34 1.94 4.69
C ILE A 29 -2.62 2.40 5.40
N LEU A 30 -2.73 2.27 6.73
CA LEU A 30 -3.89 2.78 7.47
C LEU A 30 -4.08 4.29 7.28
N GLY A 31 -3.00 5.08 7.36
CA GLY A 31 -3.01 6.52 7.09
C GLY A 31 -3.62 6.86 5.73
N SER A 32 -3.23 6.10 4.69
CA SER A 32 -3.81 6.22 3.34
C SER A 32 -5.23 5.69 3.22
N MET A 33 -5.64 4.69 4.00
CA MET A 33 -6.98 4.09 3.94
C MET A 33 -8.09 5.08 4.31
N LEU A 34 -7.86 6.00 5.25
CA LEU A 34 -8.89 6.93 5.71
C LEU A 34 -9.39 7.82 4.57
N GLU A 35 -8.50 8.55 3.91
CA GLU A 35 -8.86 9.41 2.77
C GLU A 35 -9.38 8.58 1.60
N SER A 36 -8.72 7.45 1.32
CA SER A 36 -9.09 6.51 0.27
C SER A 36 -10.55 6.07 0.36
N HIS A 37 -10.98 5.67 1.56
CA HIS A 37 -12.33 5.19 1.80
C HIS A 37 -13.34 6.33 1.92
N ARG A 38 -12.92 7.52 2.37
CA ARG A 38 -13.82 8.69 2.47
C ARG A 38 -14.16 9.31 1.12
N SER A 39 -13.18 9.51 0.23
CA SER A 39 -13.39 10.43 -0.90
C SER A 39 -12.82 9.98 -2.23
N THR A 40 -11.66 9.31 -2.28
CA THR A 40 -10.95 9.17 -3.57
C THR A 40 -11.41 7.97 -4.40
N HIS A 41 -11.85 6.87 -3.78
CA HIS A 41 -12.26 5.69 -4.55
C HIS A 41 -13.68 5.83 -5.13
N PRO A 42 -13.87 5.65 -6.44
CA PRO A 42 -15.20 5.67 -7.03
C PRO A 42 -16.02 4.46 -6.57
N LEU A 43 -17.25 4.68 -6.11
CA LEU A 43 -18.19 3.60 -5.77
C LEU A 43 -18.96 3.09 -6.99
N SER A 44 -18.84 3.78 -8.13
CA SER A 44 -19.65 3.54 -9.33
C SER A 44 -19.20 2.31 -10.13
N ARG A 45 -18.03 1.72 -9.84
CA ARG A 45 -17.52 0.54 -10.55
C ARG A 45 -17.28 -0.61 -9.59
N ARG A 46 -17.80 -1.77 -9.96
CA ARG A 46 -17.65 -3.02 -9.20
C ARG A 46 -16.18 -3.44 -9.04
N GLU A 47 -15.32 -3.11 -10.00
CA GLU A 47 -13.87 -3.40 -9.95
C GLU A 47 -13.16 -2.71 -8.79
N HIS A 48 -13.63 -1.52 -8.37
CA HIS A 48 -12.98 -0.74 -7.32
C HIS A 48 -13.51 -1.06 -5.92
N ASP A 49 -14.69 -1.68 -5.81
CA ASP A 49 -15.25 -2.15 -4.54
C ASP A 49 -16.06 -3.45 -4.70
N PRO A 50 -15.41 -4.55 -5.13
CA PRO A 50 -16.12 -5.77 -5.52
C PRO A 50 -16.90 -6.42 -4.38
N TRP A 51 -16.58 -6.07 -3.13
CA TRP A 51 -17.23 -6.57 -1.91
C TRP A 51 -17.98 -5.49 -1.11
N GLY A 52 -18.16 -4.29 -1.67
CA GLY A 52 -18.87 -3.18 -1.00
C GLY A 52 -18.21 -2.66 0.27
N LYS A 53 -16.93 -2.97 0.50
CA LYS A 53 -16.16 -2.56 1.70
C LYS A 53 -15.95 -1.06 1.71
N ILE A 54 -15.56 -0.46 0.58
CA ILE A 54 -15.32 0.99 0.49
C ILE A 54 -16.64 1.74 0.72
N ALA A 55 -17.75 1.28 0.14
CA ALA A 55 -19.07 1.89 0.35
C ALA A 55 -19.49 1.84 1.83
N ARG A 56 -19.34 0.69 2.50
CA ARG A 56 -19.65 0.55 3.94
C ARG A 56 -18.76 1.44 4.80
N ASN A 57 -17.46 1.41 4.54
CA ASN A 57 -16.49 2.23 5.27
C ASN A 57 -16.78 3.71 5.07
N ARG A 58 -17.10 4.15 3.85
CA ARG A 58 -17.44 5.55 3.57
C ARG A 58 -18.63 6.04 4.37
N ALA A 59 -19.70 5.24 4.42
CA ALA A 59 -20.88 5.58 5.20
C ALA A 59 -20.55 5.74 6.69
N ALA A 60 -19.73 4.82 7.25
CA ALA A 60 -19.29 4.91 8.63
C ALA A 60 -18.35 6.10 8.88
N LEU A 61 -17.44 6.40 7.97
CA LEU A 61 -16.39 7.41 8.16
C LEU A 61 -16.87 8.85 7.92
N ARG A 62 -18.05 9.05 7.30
CA ARG A 62 -18.54 10.38 6.87
C ARG A 62 -18.73 11.36 8.03
N THR A 63 -19.09 10.87 9.20
CA THR A 63 -19.43 11.70 10.37
C THR A 63 -18.40 11.63 11.49
N ARG A 64 -17.31 10.89 11.28
CA ARG A 64 -16.22 10.76 12.25
C ARG A 64 -15.16 11.80 11.95
N ASP A 65 -14.48 12.29 12.99
CA ASP A 65 -13.21 12.99 12.81
C ASP A 65 -12.10 12.02 12.38
N ASP A 66 -10.88 12.51 12.20
CA ASP A 66 -9.78 11.70 11.68
C ASP A 66 -9.36 10.62 12.67
N ASP A 67 -9.21 10.98 13.95
CA ASP A 67 -8.81 10.06 15.02
C ASP A 67 -9.81 8.90 15.18
N ASP A 68 -11.11 9.20 15.28
CA ASP A 68 -12.16 8.18 15.36
C ASP A 68 -12.29 7.39 14.05
N GLY A 69 -11.96 8.02 12.92
CA GLY A 69 -11.85 7.35 11.63
C GLY A 69 -10.76 6.28 11.61
N TYR A 70 -9.58 6.58 12.13
CA TYR A 70 -8.47 5.63 12.24
C TYR A 70 -8.78 4.50 13.21
N ARG A 71 -9.31 4.80 14.40
CA ARG A 71 -9.75 3.78 15.36
C ARG A 71 -10.76 2.83 14.74
N TRP A 72 -11.79 3.38 14.07
CA TRP A 72 -12.82 2.59 13.43
C TRP A 72 -12.25 1.69 12.33
N LEU A 73 -11.38 2.22 11.47
CA LEU A 73 -10.74 1.42 10.41
C LEU A 73 -9.83 0.33 10.97
N PHE A 74 -9.05 0.62 12.01
CA PHE A 74 -8.18 -0.34 12.67
C PHE A 74 -8.97 -1.54 13.20
N GLU A 75 -10.13 -1.28 13.81
CA GLU A 75 -10.99 -2.30 14.42
C GLU A 75 -11.81 -3.08 13.37
N HIS A 76 -12.35 -2.40 12.36
CA HIS A 76 -13.38 -2.97 11.47
C HIS A 76 -12.87 -3.35 10.07
N SER A 77 -11.63 -3.01 9.73
CA SER A 77 -11.07 -3.36 8.42
C SER A 77 -10.53 -4.78 8.40
N ASP A 78 -11.21 -5.67 7.67
CA ASP A 78 -10.62 -6.97 7.30
C ASP A 78 -9.51 -6.85 6.25
N TYR A 79 -9.32 -5.67 5.64
CA TYR A 79 -8.32 -5.47 4.59
C TYR A 79 -6.92 -5.35 5.18
N LEU A 80 -6.78 -4.59 6.28
CA LEU A 80 -5.48 -4.32 6.90
C LEU A 80 -4.78 -5.61 7.39
N PRO A 81 -5.43 -6.52 8.15
CA PRO A 81 -4.81 -7.78 8.55
C PRO A 81 -4.35 -8.62 7.34
N ARG A 82 -5.19 -8.71 6.30
CA ARG A 82 -4.89 -9.51 5.09
C ARG A 82 -3.69 -8.97 4.32
N VAL A 83 -3.57 -7.65 4.20
CA VAL A 83 -2.41 -7.04 3.54
C VAL A 83 -1.14 -7.30 4.34
N ILE A 84 -1.18 -7.19 5.67
CA ILE A 84 -0.03 -7.51 6.53
C ILE A 84 0.37 -8.99 6.36
N GLU A 85 -0.59 -9.91 6.41
CA GLU A 85 -0.34 -11.35 6.20
C GLU A 85 0.28 -11.63 4.82
N GLN A 86 -0.23 -10.99 3.77
CA GLN A 86 0.31 -11.11 2.41
C GLN A 86 1.73 -10.54 2.31
N MET A 87 1.99 -9.39 2.92
CA MET A 87 3.32 -8.81 2.96
C MET A 87 4.31 -9.73 3.67
N VAL A 88 3.94 -10.32 4.82
CA VAL A 88 4.79 -11.27 5.54
C VAL A 88 5.07 -12.52 4.71
N MET A 89 4.05 -13.04 4.01
CA MET A 89 4.24 -14.16 3.08
C MET A 89 5.24 -13.80 1.98
N ILE A 90 5.06 -12.65 1.32
CA ILE A 90 5.97 -12.16 0.27
C ILE A 90 7.39 -11.99 0.81
N GLU A 91 7.55 -11.43 2.00
CA GLU A 91 8.86 -11.25 2.64
C GLU A 91 9.57 -12.59 2.87
N GLN A 92 8.81 -13.67 3.11
CA GLN A 92 9.35 -15.00 3.37
C GLN A 92 9.58 -15.82 2.09
N THR A 93 8.84 -15.57 1.01
CA THR A 93 8.81 -16.45 -0.17
C THR A 93 9.35 -15.84 -1.45
N ALA A 94 9.27 -14.51 -1.62
CA ALA A 94 9.74 -13.85 -2.84
C ALA A 94 11.25 -13.61 -2.79
N HIS A 95 11.90 -13.60 -3.96
CA HIS A 95 13.30 -13.23 -4.03
C HIS A 95 13.46 -11.73 -3.67
N PRO A 96 14.53 -11.33 -2.96
CA PRO A 96 14.75 -9.93 -2.61
C PRO A 96 14.75 -8.96 -3.81
N ALA A 97 15.14 -9.43 -5.00
CA ALA A 97 15.12 -8.64 -6.23
C ALA A 97 13.70 -8.34 -6.74
N ASP A 98 12.72 -9.17 -6.38
CA ASP A 98 11.32 -9.06 -6.82
C ASP A 98 10.50 -8.19 -5.86
N ARG A 99 11.14 -7.53 -4.90
CA ARG A 99 10.49 -6.74 -3.87
C ARG A 99 11.03 -5.33 -3.86
N ILE A 100 10.12 -4.40 -3.63
CA ILE A 100 10.45 -3.00 -3.37
C ILE A 100 9.65 -2.49 -2.17
N ASP A 101 10.31 -1.76 -1.27
CA ASP A 101 9.62 -0.99 -0.25
C ASP A 101 9.36 0.42 -0.79
N LEU A 102 8.15 0.94 -0.59
CA LEU A 102 7.82 2.32 -0.95
C LEU A 102 8.71 3.35 -0.23
N ARG A 103 9.29 3.00 0.93
CA ARG A 103 10.34 3.80 1.59
C ARG A 103 11.57 3.96 0.70
N ASP A 104 12.02 2.90 0.04
CA ASP A 104 13.19 2.93 -0.84
C ASP A 104 12.97 3.92 -1.98
N ILE A 105 11.77 3.93 -2.56
CA ILE A 105 11.37 4.86 -3.63
C ILE A 105 11.43 6.31 -3.15
N ALA A 106 11.11 6.57 -1.89
CA ALA A 106 11.14 7.92 -1.32
C ALA A 106 12.56 8.38 -0.95
N ILE A 107 13.43 7.45 -0.50
CA ILE A 107 14.80 7.73 -0.05
C ILE A 107 15.76 7.84 -1.25
N ASP A 108 15.71 6.87 -2.16
CA ASP A 108 16.54 6.82 -3.37
C ASP A 108 15.68 6.41 -4.58
N PRO A 109 14.91 7.37 -5.15
CA PRO A 109 14.07 7.11 -6.31
C PRO A 109 14.85 6.56 -7.51
N PRO A 110 16.00 7.12 -7.94
CA PRO A 110 16.75 6.59 -9.07
C PRO A 110 17.15 5.12 -8.88
N ASP A 111 17.71 4.74 -7.73
CA ASP A 111 18.11 3.36 -7.48
C ASP A 111 16.91 2.40 -7.45
N SER A 112 15.83 2.85 -6.83
CA SER A 112 14.56 2.12 -6.76
C SER A 112 13.94 1.88 -8.14
N ILE A 113 13.85 2.93 -8.97
CA ILE A 113 13.37 2.83 -10.35
C ILE A 113 14.27 1.93 -11.17
N ARG A 114 15.60 2.07 -11.06
CA ARG A 114 16.59 1.20 -11.71
C ARG A 114 16.31 -0.28 -11.42
N ARG A 115 16.14 -0.65 -10.15
CA ARG A 115 15.83 -2.03 -9.73
C ARG A 115 14.51 -2.56 -10.30
N LEU A 116 13.52 -1.69 -10.50
CA LEU A 116 12.23 -2.06 -11.07
C LEU A 116 12.27 -2.26 -12.59
N VAL A 117 12.94 -1.36 -13.31
CA VAL A 117 12.75 -1.25 -14.76
C VAL A 117 13.82 -1.97 -15.58
N LEU A 118 15.05 -2.09 -15.06
CA LEU A 118 16.13 -2.79 -15.78
C LEU A 118 15.80 -4.28 -16.02
N PRO A 119 15.25 -5.05 -15.06
CA PRO A 119 14.85 -6.43 -15.30
C PRO A 119 13.74 -6.57 -16.36
N LEU A 120 13.00 -5.49 -16.61
CA LEU A 120 11.94 -5.43 -17.63
C LEU A 120 12.47 -4.99 -19.00
N GLY A 121 13.79 -4.80 -19.15
CA GLY A 121 14.44 -4.44 -20.41
C GLY A 121 14.49 -2.95 -20.71
N VAL A 122 14.21 -2.08 -19.73
CA VAL A 122 14.38 -0.63 -19.89
C VAL A 122 15.88 -0.28 -19.88
N PRO A 123 16.38 0.57 -20.79
CA PRO A 123 17.78 1.01 -20.79
C PRO A 123 18.16 1.78 -19.53
N GLU A 124 19.39 1.58 -19.04
CA GLU A 124 19.91 2.32 -17.88
C GLU A 124 19.99 3.83 -18.11
N SER A 125 20.18 4.26 -19.36
CA SER A 125 20.14 5.68 -19.75
C SER A 125 18.82 6.38 -19.47
N ASP A 126 17.72 5.62 -19.37
CA ASP A 126 16.37 6.17 -19.26
C ASP A 126 15.91 6.27 -17.81
N VAL A 127 16.67 5.69 -16.86
CA VAL A 127 16.31 5.60 -15.44
C VAL A 127 16.11 6.97 -14.81
N ASP A 128 17.05 7.89 -15.01
CA ASP A 128 17.00 9.23 -14.41
C ASP A 128 15.79 10.03 -14.92
N GLU A 129 15.50 9.96 -16.22
CA GLU A 129 14.32 10.60 -16.82
C GLU A 129 13.03 10.01 -16.24
N LEU A 130 12.95 8.68 -16.12
CA LEU A 130 11.78 8.01 -15.54
C LEU A 130 11.59 8.38 -14.06
N ALA A 131 12.67 8.40 -13.28
CA ALA A 131 12.64 8.80 -11.88
C ALA A 131 12.15 10.24 -11.72
N GLU A 132 12.64 11.18 -12.55
CA GLU A 132 12.15 12.57 -12.54
C GLU A 132 10.68 12.65 -12.96
N ARG A 133 10.29 11.98 -14.04
CA ARG A 133 8.94 12.03 -14.60
C ARG A 133 7.88 11.53 -13.62
N PHE A 134 8.19 10.47 -12.88
CA PHE A 134 7.25 9.87 -11.92
C PHE A 134 7.42 10.38 -10.49
N ALA A 135 8.39 11.26 -10.23
CA ALA A 135 8.57 11.90 -8.94
C ALA A 135 7.25 12.50 -8.42
N PHE A 136 6.96 12.31 -7.14
CA PHE A 136 5.70 12.74 -6.53
C PHE A 136 5.41 14.24 -6.77
N SER A 137 6.45 15.08 -6.74
CA SER A 137 6.35 16.53 -7.00
C SER A 137 5.84 16.87 -8.40
N LYS A 138 6.06 15.99 -9.40
CA LYS A 138 5.64 16.16 -10.80
C LYS A 138 4.32 15.44 -11.10
N SER A 139 4.06 14.31 -10.44
CA SER A 139 2.89 13.47 -10.68
C SER A 139 1.68 13.80 -9.79
N ARG A 140 1.87 14.60 -8.71
CA ARG A 140 0.79 14.97 -7.80
C ARG A 140 -0.33 15.71 -8.54
N ASN A 141 -1.54 15.16 -8.41
CA ASN A 141 -2.76 15.74 -8.94
C ASN A 141 -3.71 15.95 -7.77
N SER A 142 -4.11 17.21 -7.52
CA SER A 142 -5.01 17.57 -6.41
C SER A 142 -6.43 16.99 -6.55
N LYS A 143 -6.78 16.46 -7.73
CA LYS A 143 -8.03 15.73 -8.00
C LYS A 143 -7.82 14.21 -8.11
N GLY A 144 -6.60 13.72 -7.90
CA GLY A 144 -6.22 12.31 -8.03
C GLY A 144 -6.10 11.60 -6.68
N HIS A 145 -5.56 10.38 -6.71
CA HIS A 145 -5.29 9.56 -5.52
C HIS A 145 -4.01 9.95 -4.76
N HIS A 146 -3.38 11.07 -5.12
CA HIS A 146 -2.10 11.51 -4.57
C HIS A 146 -2.31 12.37 -3.31
N ARG A 147 -1.80 11.91 -2.17
CA ARG A 147 -1.99 12.57 -0.87
C ARG A 147 -0.77 13.35 -0.41
N ARG A 148 0.20 12.68 0.23
CA ARG A 148 1.39 13.34 0.84
C ARG A 148 2.73 12.92 0.25
N GLY A 149 2.86 11.70 -0.27
CA GLY A 149 4.10 11.21 -0.86
C GLY A 149 5.22 10.89 0.14
N ASP A 150 4.97 11.04 1.43
CA ASP A 150 5.90 10.76 2.51
C ASP A 150 5.58 9.38 3.14
N PRO A 151 6.55 8.45 3.20
CA PRO A 151 6.34 7.11 3.75
C PRO A 151 6.23 7.06 5.27
N GLU A 152 6.72 8.08 6.01
CA GLU A 152 6.77 8.11 7.47
C GLU A 152 5.72 9.04 8.11
N PHE A 153 4.95 9.76 7.30
CA PHE A 153 3.93 10.71 7.78
C PHE A 153 2.88 10.11 8.73
N TRP A 154 2.72 8.78 8.75
CA TRP A 154 1.86 8.09 9.70
C TRP A 154 2.23 8.37 11.18
N ARG A 155 3.49 8.72 11.46
CA ARG A 155 3.97 9.06 12.81
C ARG A 155 3.26 10.30 13.39
N GLU A 156 2.99 11.28 12.53
CA GLU A 156 2.30 12.52 12.91
C GLU A 156 0.78 12.39 12.82
N GLU A 157 0.30 11.50 11.96
CA GLU A 157 -1.10 11.38 11.58
C GLU A 157 -1.90 10.40 12.45
N LEU A 158 -1.30 9.30 12.87
CA LEU A 158 -2.04 8.27 13.60
C LEU A 158 -2.09 8.56 15.10
N PRO A 159 -3.26 8.41 15.75
CA PRO A 159 -3.38 8.55 17.19
C PRO A 159 -2.46 7.59 17.96
N THR A 160 -1.91 8.04 19.09
CA THR A 160 -0.98 7.24 19.91
C THR A 160 -1.57 5.91 20.36
N ASP A 161 -2.87 5.85 20.65
CA ASP A 161 -3.55 4.61 21.04
C ASP A 161 -3.68 3.62 19.87
N VAL A 162 -3.85 4.11 18.65
CA VAL A 162 -3.82 3.29 17.43
C VAL A 162 -2.42 2.73 17.18
N LEU A 163 -1.37 3.55 17.36
CA LEU A 163 0.03 3.11 17.23
C LEU A 163 0.38 2.02 18.26
N ARG A 164 -0.05 2.20 19.52
CA ARG A 164 0.11 1.17 20.55
C ARG A 164 -0.61 -0.13 20.18
N SER A 165 -1.84 -0.02 19.68
CA SER A 165 -2.62 -1.18 19.24
C SER A 165 -1.94 -1.92 18.07
N PHE A 166 -1.29 -1.20 17.16
CA PHE A 166 -0.45 -1.78 16.11
C PHE A 166 0.70 -2.60 16.68
N GLN A 167 1.44 -2.03 17.63
CA GLN A 167 2.55 -2.71 18.28
C GLN A 167 2.08 -3.99 18.99
N GLU A 168 1.00 -3.90 19.77
CA GLU A 168 0.43 -5.02 20.51
C GLU A 168 -0.05 -6.15 19.59
N ARG A 169 -0.71 -5.79 18.48
CA ARG A 169 -1.31 -6.78 17.57
C ARG A 169 -0.34 -7.32 16.51
N TRP A 170 0.57 -6.48 16.02
CA TRP A 170 1.39 -6.75 14.84
C TRP A 170 2.86 -6.37 15.00
N GLY A 171 3.36 -6.13 16.22
CA GLY A 171 4.78 -5.80 16.44
C GLY A 171 5.75 -6.80 15.78
N ARG A 172 5.52 -8.10 15.95
CA ARG A 172 6.35 -9.14 15.31
C ARG A 172 6.25 -9.12 13.77
N PRO A 173 5.05 -9.10 13.16
CA PRO A 173 4.92 -8.86 11.72
C PRO A 173 5.63 -7.60 11.22
N LEU A 174 5.57 -6.48 11.94
CA LEU A 174 6.27 -5.25 11.58
C LEU A 174 7.80 -5.45 11.55
N GLU A 175 8.35 -6.07 12.59
CA GLU A 175 9.79 -6.38 12.66
C GLU A 175 10.24 -7.31 11.52
N LEU A 176 9.45 -8.34 11.21
CA LEU A 176 9.73 -9.25 10.10
C LEU A 176 9.80 -8.53 8.75
N LEU A 177 8.99 -7.48 8.59
CA LEU A 177 8.94 -6.65 7.40
C LEU A 177 9.99 -5.52 7.40
N GLY A 178 10.87 -5.46 8.42
CA GLY A 178 11.88 -4.40 8.54
C GLY A 178 11.30 -3.04 8.92
N TYR A 179 10.14 -3.00 9.56
CA TYR A 179 9.57 -1.82 10.20
C TYR A 179 9.80 -1.89 11.71
N PRO A 180 10.18 -0.79 12.37
CA PRO A 180 10.34 -0.81 13.81
C PRO A 180 8.96 -0.98 14.47
N ALA A 181 8.83 -1.94 15.40
CA ALA A 181 7.60 -2.20 16.15
C ALA A 181 7.22 -1.04 17.10
N CYS A 182 8.22 -0.27 17.51
CA CYS A 182 8.10 0.90 18.38
C CYS A 182 8.76 2.10 17.68
N ASP A 183 8.28 3.30 17.97
CA ASP A 183 9.00 4.53 17.62
C ASP A 183 10.10 4.85 18.63
#